data_AF-A0AAE4A816-F1
#
_entry.id   AF-A0AAE4A816-F1
#
_cell.length_a   1.000
_cell.length_b   1.000
_cell.length_c   1.000
_cell.angle_alpha   90.00
_cell.angle_beta   90.00
_cell.angle_gamma   90.00
#
_symmetry.space_group_name_H-M   'P 1'
#
loop_
_entity.id
_entity.type
_entity.pdbx_description
1 polymer ?
#
loop_
_entity_poly.entity_id
_entity_poly.type
_entity_poly.pdbx_seq_one_letter_code
_entity_poly.pdbx_strand_id
1 'polypeptide(L)' 'MKEPRTWILGASLLLIAALAFFVLRDIVLNGITLMGVVTIPVVVILGVGIIGALGTPPRR' A
#
# COMPACT_ATOMS: atom_id res chain seq x y z
N MET A 1 10.76 22.21 -6.46
CA MET A 1 11.50 20.94 -6.40
C MET A 1 10.66 20.00 -5.53
N LYS A 2 10.20 18.85 -6.04
CA LYS A 2 9.37 17.92 -5.24
C LYS A 2 10.23 17.39 -4.09
N GLU A 3 9.75 17.47 -2.86
CA GLU A 3 10.50 17.03 -1.68
C GLU A 3 10.86 15.54 -1.80
N PRO A 4 12.03 15.09 -1.30
CA PRO A 4 12.39 13.67 -1.23
C PRO A 4 11.28 12.81 -0.61
N ARG A 5 10.53 13.39 0.33
CA ARG A 5 9.34 12.81 0.95
C ARG A 5 8.30 12.33 -0.07
N THR A 6 7.99 13.13 -1.09
CA THR A 6 6.98 12.76 -2.10
C THR A 6 7.43 11.56 -2.93
N TRP A 7 8.72 11.49 -3.25
CA TRP A 7 9.28 10.35 -3.99
C TRP A 7 9.23 9.06 -3.17
N ILE A 8 9.58 9.14 -1.89
CA ILE A 8 9.53 7.99 -0.97
C ILE A 8 8.08 7.51 -0.81
N LEU A 9 7.15 8.42 -0.49
CA LEU A 9 5.74 8.07 -0.32
C LEU A 9 5.13 7.50 -1.61
N GLY A 10 5.50 8.06 -2.78
CA GLY A 10 5.08 7.53 -4.07
C GLY A 10 5.63 6.13 -4.35
N ALA A 11 6.90 5.88 -4.06
CA ALA A 11 7.51 4.55 -4.20
C ALA A 11 6.87 3.53 -3.25
N SER A 12 6.59 3.92 -2.01
CA SER A 12 5.87 3.07 -1.05
C SER A 12 4.46 2.73 -1.53
N LEU A 13 3.74 3.67 -2.12
CA LEU A 13 2.42 3.42 -2.74
C LEU A 13 2.49 2.37 -3.86
N LEU A 14 3.51 2.46 -4.72
CA LEU A 14 3.73 1.47 -5.79
C LEU A 14 3.99 0.07 -5.21
N LEU A 15 4.80 -0.02 -4.14
CA LEU A 15 5.09 -1.30 -3.47
C LEU A 15 3.83 -1.90 -2.84
N ILE A 16 3.00 -1.09 -2.19
CA ILE A 16 1.73 -1.54 -1.60
C ILE A 16 0.79 -2.03 -2.70
N ALA A 17 0.70 -1.31 -3.83
CA ALA A 17 -0.14 -1.72 -4.96
C ALA A 17 0.33 -3.05 -5.57
N ALA A 18 1.65 -3.24 -5.71
CA ALA A 18 2.22 -4.50 -6.18
C ALA A 18 1.90 -5.65 -5.22
N LEU A 19 2.07 -5.44 -3.91
CA LEU A 19 1.73 -6.43 -2.89
C LEU A 19 0.24 -6.79 -2.95
N ALA A 20 -0.64 -5.80 -3.07
CA ALA A 20 -2.08 -6.01 -3.21
C ALA A 20 -2.41 -6.88 -4.42
N PHE A 21 -1.78 -6.60 -5.56
CA PHE A 21 -1.94 -7.38 -6.78
C PHE A 21 -1.51 -8.83 -6.61
N PHE A 22 -0.34 -9.08 -6.00
CA PHE A 22 0.15 -10.44 -5.77
C PHE A 22 -0.75 -11.23 -4.81
N VAL A 23 -1.26 -10.59 -3.76
CA VAL A 23 -2.19 -11.23 -2.81
C VAL A 23 -3.51 -11.58 -3.51
N LEU A 24 -4.08 -10.66 -4.30
CA LEU A 24 -5.30 -10.93 -5.05
C LEU A 24 -5.08 -12.03 -6.09
N ARG A 25 -3.96 -12.00 -6.81
CA ARG A 25 -3.58 -13.06 -7.75
C ARG A 25 -3.44 -14.41 -7.05
N ASP A 26 -2.81 -14.45 -5.88
CA ASP A 26 -2.67 -15.67 -5.08
C ASP A 26 -4.03 -16.23 -4.67
N ILE A 27 -4.94 -15.37 -4.19
CA ILE A 27 -6.30 -15.77 -3.83
C ILE A 27 -7.08 -16.32 -5.02
N VAL A 28 -6.90 -15.73 -6.21
CA VAL A 28 -7.57 -16.19 -7.44
C VAL A 28 -7.02 -17.54 -7.91
N LEU A 29 -5.71 -17.78 -7.79
CA LEU A 29 -5.07 -19.00 -8.28
C LEU A 29 -5.13 -20.16 -7.30
N ASN A 30 -4.97 -19.88 -6.00
CA ASN A 30 -4.82 -20.88 -4.95
C ASN A 30 -6.03 -20.93 -3.99
N GLY A 31 -7.03 -20.06 -4.19
CA GLY A 31 -8.20 -19.93 -3.33
C GLY A 31 -7.98 -19.01 -2.13
N ILE A 32 -9.03 -18.82 -1.32
CA ILE A 32 -8.97 -17.93 -0.15
C ILE A 32 -8.08 -18.55 0.93
N THR A 33 -6.91 -17.96 1.15
CA THR A 33 -5.98 -18.34 2.23
C THR A 33 -6.16 -17.42 3.44
N LEU A 34 -5.90 -17.93 4.65
CA LEU A 34 -5.91 -17.11 5.87
C LEU A 34 -4.96 -15.92 5.75
N MET A 35 -3.79 -16.14 5.15
CA MET A 35 -2.80 -15.09 4.87
C MET A 35 -3.36 -14.02 3.93
N GLY A 36 -4.05 -14.40 2.86
CA GLY A 36 -4.68 -13.45 1.94
C GLY A 36 -5.74 -12.61 2.64
N VAL A 37 -6.59 -13.24 3.45
CA VAL A 37 -7.66 -12.55 4.21
C VAL A 37 -7.09 -11.53 5.21
N VAL A 38 -6.00 -11.86 5.90
CA VAL A 38 -5.35 -10.95 6.86
C VAL A 38 -4.57 -9.84 6.14
N THR A 39 -3.97 -10.14 4.99
CA THR A 39 -3.12 -9.18 4.27
C THR A 39 -3.93 -8.06 3.61
N ILE A 40 -5.14 -8.35 3.10
CA ILE A 40 -5.98 -7.33 2.43
C ILE A 40 -6.27 -6.13 3.35
N PRO A 41 -6.78 -6.29 4.60
CA PRO A 41 -6.99 -5.17 5.51
C PRO A 41 -5.72 -4.36 5.79
N VAL A 42 -4.58 -5.03 5.96
CA VAL A 42 -3.28 -4.37 6.20
C VAL A 42 -2.90 -3.50 5.01
N VAL A 43 -3.01 -4.03 3.79
CA VAL A 43 -2.76 -3.30 2.54
C VAL A 43 -3.66 -2.06 2.44
N VAL A 44 -4.94 -2.19 2.78
CA VAL A 44 -5.91 -1.08 2.77
C VAL A 44 -5.52 0.00 3.77
N ILE A 45 -5.22 -0.37 5.02
CA ILE A 45 -4.82 0.58 6.07
C ILE A 45 -3.55 1.33 5.68
N LEU A 46 -2.55 0.62 5.16
CA LEU A 46 -1.29 1.22 4.69
C LEU A 46 -1.53 2.16 3.51
N GLY A 47 -2.33 1.76 2.53
CA GLY A 47 -2.69 2.60 1.38
C GLY A 47 -3.35 3.91 1.80
N VAL A 48 -4.36 3.84 2.68
CA VAL A 48 -5.03 5.02 3.23
C VAL A 48 -4.05 5.90 4.02
N GLY A 49 -3.18 5.29 4.84
CA GLY A 49 -2.17 6.00 5.62
C GLY A 49 -1.19 6.81 4.74
N ILE A 50 -0.70 6.22 3.64
CA ILE A 50 0.21 6.92 2.74
C ILE A 50 -0.50 8.03 1.96
N ILE A 51 -1.73 7.80 1.50
CA ILE A 51 -2.53 8.84 0.83
C ILE A 51 -2.78 10.02 1.79
N GLY A 52 -3.15 9.74 3.04
CA GLY A 52 -3.29 10.77 4.08
C GLY A 52 -1.98 11.51 4.37
N ALA A 53 -0.86 10.79 4.40
CA ALA A 53 0.46 11.39 4.57
C ALA A 53 0.80 12.33 3.39
N LEU A 54 0.48 11.97 2.15
CA LEU A 54 0.68 12.83 0.98
C LEU A 54 -0.14 14.13 1.07
N GLY A 55 -1.36 14.07 1.61
CA GLY A 55 -2.21 15.24 1.81
C GLY A 55 -1.82 16.13 3.00
N THR A 56 -0.96 15.64 3.89
CA THR A 56 -0.53 16.39 5.08
C THR A 56 0.80 17.11 4.79
N PRO A 57 0.87 18.44 5.00
CA PRO A 57 2.12 19.18 4.82
C PRO A 57 3.20 18.72 5.82
N PRO A 58 4.49 18.73 5.45
CA PRO A 58 5.58 18.36 6.34
C PRO A 58 5.56 19.25 7.58
N ARG A 59 5.50 18.66 8.78
CA ARG A 59 5.70 19.40 10.03
C ARG A 59 7.20 19.69 10.16
N ARG A 60 7.54 20.97 10.22
CA ARG A 60 8.91 21.48 10.38
C ARG A 60 9.47 21.14 11.75
#